data_AF-A0AAV7SXZ6-F1
#
_entry.id   AF-A0AAV7SXZ6-F1
#
_cell.length_a   1.000
_cell.length_b   1.000
_cell.length_c   1.000
_cell.angle_alpha   90.00
_cell.angle_beta   90.00
_cell.angle_gamma   90.00
#
_symmetry.space_group_name_H-M   'P 1'
#
loop_
_entity.id
_entity.type
_entity.pdbx_description
1 polymer ?
#
loop_
_entity_poly.entity_id
_entity_poly.type
_entity_poly.pdbx_seq_one_letter_code
_entity_poly.pdbx_strand_id
1 'polypeptide(L)'
;MALRSLSSFQPLYGRVSAPVRGLLLGRIQLQRLVQSRRLAGSFFNLEKSSRIASTKADLTVLPKVSLADEPIKIFVSGLEPNQPVTLRASLVDEKGFLFISRAFYRGDAAGEVDLEKAAASGGDYQGVLPMGLLWALSSEKPFHRLMKRDVIGSPYRVTVEVLDSIHLDPSPSITPLASQTIERWYVAPGVRRIAIREGRVRGALFLPPGDGPFPGVIDMFGGVGGLTEFRSGLLASQGFATLALAYFAYEDLPGSFAEMDLEYFEEAAELLLKHPKVLGPTVGVVAVCKGAEIALAMATFLKKVAATVCINGTNSINGMTLRYRDLCINGSPYKPECVHTTNYGAMKINDVFVDPRAPEHQDCVLPVERASGSLLFIVGGDDRNYNSKLYADEVLARLERNRKTNGRILFYPNAGHLIEPPGSPLCHISVAPIFPLPLLWGGELTAHCKAQEHSWREIQTFLRSHLKGSAVNKL
;
A
#
# COMPACT_ATOMS: atom_id res chain seq x y z
N MET A 1 33.61 11.55 -33.30
CA MET A 1 34.46 11.91 -32.14
C MET A 1 33.57 12.61 -31.12
N ALA A 2 33.61 12.19 -29.85
CA ALA A 2 32.87 12.78 -28.72
C ALA A 2 31.35 13.05 -28.89
N LEU A 3 30.52 12.07 -28.53
CA LEU A 3 29.20 12.34 -27.92
C LEU A 3 29.40 12.38 -26.40
N ARG A 4 28.80 13.36 -25.70
CA ARG A 4 28.90 13.50 -24.24
C ARG A 4 27.64 13.00 -23.52
N SER A 5 27.87 12.53 -22.31
CA SER A 5 26.92 11.89 -21.38
C SER A 5 25.61 12.64 -21.14
N LEU A 6 24.50 11.90 -21.18
CA LEU A 6 23.25 12.26 -20.49
C LEU A 6 23.35 11.82 -19.03
N SER A 7 23.75 12.71 -18.13
CA SER A 7 24.02 12.37 -16.72
C SER A 7 23.56 13.45 -15.72
N SER A 8 22.36 14.00 -15.90
CA SER A 8 21.65 14.79 -14.88
C SER A 8 20.17 15.00 -15.24
N PHE A 9 19.25 14.46 -14.43
CA PHE A 9 17.84 14.91 -14.43
C PHE A 9 17.60 15.70 -13.14
N GLN A 10 17.44 17.03 -13.27
CA GLN A 10 17.02 17.93 -12.19
C GLN A 10 15.78 18.71 -12.65
N PRO A 11 14.69 18.76 -11.86
CA PRO A 11 13.52 19.59 -12.17
C PRO A 11 13.76 21.05 -11.74
N LEU A 12 13.92 21.94 -12.72
CA LEU A 12 13.98 23.40 -12.48
C LEU A 12 12.58 23.97 -12.22
N TYR A 13 12.30 24.36 -10.98
CA TYR A 13 11.10 25.14 -10.64
C TYR A 13 11.34 26.65 -10.82
N GLY A 14 10.85 27.21 -11.92
CA GLY A 14 10.80 28.66 -12.15
C GLY A 14 9.39 29.23 -11.95
N ARG A 15 9.21 30.18 -11.03
CA ARG A 15 8.00 31.01 -10.95
C ARG A 15 8.12 32.19 -11.90
N VAL A 16 7.14 32.38 -12.79
CA VAL A 16 6.85 33.66 -13.46
C VAL A 16 5.33 33.88 -13.45
N SER A 17 4.88 35.13 -13.31
CA SER A 17 3.48 35.45 -13.04
C SER A 17 2.92 36.56 -13.94
N ALA A 18 1.71 36.32 -14.47
CA ALA A 18 0.79 37.34 -15.01
C ALA A 18 1.25 38.06 -16.31
N PRO A 19 0.45 38.98 -16.89
CA PRO A 19 -0.73 38.58 -17.67
C PRO A 19 -0.87 39.31 -19.03
N VAL A 20 -1.78 38.83 -19.90
CA VAL A 20 -2.18 39.54 -21.15
C VAL A 20 -3.70 39.64 -21.26
N ARG A 21 -4.19 40.76 -21.80
CA ARG A 21 -5.62 41.08 -22.08
C ARG A 21 -5.83 41.37 -23.58
N GLY A 22 -7.03 41.09 -24.10
CA GLY A 22 -7.52 41.44 -25.46
C GLY A 22 -8.46 40.33 -25.97
N LEU A 23 -9.78 40.51 -26.14
CA LEU A 23 -10.49 41.31 -27.17
C LEU A 23 -10.07 40.89 -28.60
N LEU A 24 -10.93 40.53 -29.55
CA LEU A 24 -12.42 40.42 -29.66
C LEU A 24 -12.72 39.40 -30.82
N LEU A 25 -13.91 39.02 -31.32
CA LEU A 25 -15.34 39.37 -31.20
C LEU A 25 -16.17 38.17 -31.72
N GLY A 26 -17.37 37.86 -31.17
CA GLY A 26 -18.30 36.90 -31.80
C GLY A 26 -19.62 36.67 -31.04
N ARG A 27 -20.69 37.40 -31.40
CA ARG A 27 -22.06 37.17 -30.90
C ARG A 27 -22.94 36.52 -31.97
N ILE A 28 -23.63 35.45 -31.62
CA ILE A 28 -24.92 35.09 -32.22
C ILE A 28 -25.89 34.76 -31.08
N GLN A 29 -27.11 35.33 -31.13
CA GLN A 29 -28.21 35.01 -30.24
C GLN A 29 -29.21 34.10 -30.96
N LEU A 30 -29.89 33.23 -30.20
CA LEU A 30 -31.21 32.72 -30.57
C LEU A 30 -31.99 32.44 -29.29
N GLN A 31 -33.24 32.90 -29.24
CA GLN A 31 -34.16 32.70 -28.11
C GLN A 31 -35.44 32.03 -28.60
N ARG A 32 -35.96 31.13 -27.75
CA ARG A 32 -37.38 30.78 -27.55
C ARG A 32 -38.30 30.62 -28.77
N LEU A 33 -38.96 29.47 -28.84
CA LEU A 33 -40.41 29.44 -29.01
C LEU A 33 -41.04 28.43 -28.03
N VAL A 34 -42.28 28.67 -27.61
CA VAL A 34 -43.07 27.79 -26.72
C VAL A 34 -44.53 27.83 -27.17
N GLN A 35 -45.10 26.67 -27.51
CA GLN A 35 -46.54 26.30 -27.46
C GLN A 35 -46.66 24.86 -28.03
N SER A 36 -46.97 23.82 -27.25
CA SER A 36 -48.24 23.46 -26.61
C SER A 36 -49.16 22.58 -27.48
N ARG A 37 -49.41 21.34 -27.02
CA ARG A 37 -50.68 20.63 -27.22
C ARG A 37 -50.93 19.69 -26.04
N ARG A 38 -52.16 19.71 -25.51
CA ARG A 38 -52.71 18.78 -24.51
C ARG A 38 -53.61 17.76 -25.21
N LEU A 39 -54.19 16.84 -24.40
CA LEU A 39 -55.07 15.71 -24.72
C LEU A 39 -54.29 14.40 -24.92
N ALA A 40 -54.68 13.25 -24.35
CA ALA A 40 -55.98 12.81 -23.82
C ALA A 40 -55.97 11.25 -23.81
N GLY A 41 -55.68 10.63 -22.66
CA GLY A 41 -55.67 9.18 -22.47
C GLY A 41 -55.56 8.83 -20.99
N SER A 42 -56.61 8.24 -20.42
CA SER A 42 -56.76 8.01 -18.97
C SER A 42 -56.69 6.53 -18.60
N PHE A 43 -56.60 6.27 -17.29
CA PHE A 43 -56.92 5.01 -16.60
C PHE A 43 -55.97 3.82 -16.81
N PHE A 44 -55.11 3.60 -15.80
CA PHE A 44 -55.17 2.38 -15.00
C PHE A 44 -54.68 2.66 -13.57
N ASN A 45 -55.56 3.19 -12.72
CA ASN A 45 -55.31 3.22 -11.28
C ASN A 45 -55.68 1.85 -10.70
N LEU A 46 -54.68 1.10 -10.25
CA LEU A 46 -54.88 -0.11 -9.45
C LEU A 46 -54.25 0.09 -8.08
N GLU A 47 -55.00 0.70 -7.15
CA GLU A 47 -54.57 0.89 -5.76
C GLU A 47 -54.49 -0.46 -5.04
N LYS A 48 -53.36 -1.16 -5.18
CA LYS A 48 -52.99 -2.24 -4.26
C LYS A 48 -52.61 -1.64 -2.92
N SER A 49 -53.63 -1.39 -2.09
CA SER A 49 -53.49 -1.09 -0.67
C SER A 49 -53.00 -2.33 0.11
N SER A 50 -51.74 -2.71 -0.12
CA SER A 50 -50.97 -3.57 0.78
C SER A 50 -50.03 -2.68 1.59
N ARG A 51 -50.47 -2.26 2.77
CA ARG A 51 -49.57 -1.74 3.82
C ARG A 51 -48.75 -2.91 4.37
N ILE A 52 -47.79 -3.38 3.58
CA ILE A 52 -46.63 -4.08 4.11
C ILE A 52 -46.01 -3.11 5.12
N ALA A 53 -45.83 -3.56 6.36
CA ALA A 53 -45.10 -2.76 7.33
C ALA A 53 -43.67 -2.64 6.81
N SER A 54 -43.24 -1.43 6.45
CA SER A 54 -41.89 -1.21 5.95
C SER A 54 -40.89 -1.63 7.03
N THR A 55 -40.34 -2.84 6.88
CA THR A 55 -39.19 -3.29 7.64
C THR A 55 -38.05 -2.40 7.18
N LYS A 56 -37.73 -1.41 8.01
CA LYS A 56 -36.58 -0.57 7.76
C LYS A 56 -35.35 -1.47 7.87
N ALA A 57 -34.71 -1.73 6.74
CA ALA A 57 -33.48 -2.52 6.70
C ALA A 57 -32.49 -1.97 7.73
N ASP A 58 -31.83 -2.87 8.46
CA ASP A 58 -30.73 -2.51 9.36
C ASP A 58 -29.39 -2.94 8.76
N LEU A 59 -28.36 -2.14 9.03
CA LEU A 59 -26.99 -2.37 8.60
C LEU A 59 -26.10 -2.38 9.83
N THR A 60 -25.56 -3.54 10.15
CA THR A 60 -24.60 -3.74 11.23
C THR A 60 -23.22 -3.97 10.65
N VAL A 61 -22.28 -3.07 10.97
CA VAL A 61 -20.86 -3.18 10.62
C VAL A 61 -20.04 -3.22 11.91
N LEU A 62 -19.29 -4.30 12.11
CA LEU A 62 -18.59 -4.54 13.38
C LEU A 62 -17.12 -4.95 13.16
N PRO A 63 -16.18 -4.46 13.99
CA PRO A 63 -16.37 -3.42 15.01
C PRO A 63 -16.47 -2.01 14.39
N LYS A 64 -17.20 -1.09 15.06
CA LYS A 64 -17.38 0.29 14.58
C LYS A 64 -16.11 1.14 14.62
N VAL A 65 -15.13 0.72 15.42
CA VAL A 65 -13.78 1.29 15.49
C VAL A 65 -12.81 0.10 15.49
N SER A 66 -11.82 0.11 14.59
CA SER A 66 -10.81 -0.95 14.43
C SER A 66 -9.49 -0.38 13.93
N LEU A 67 -8.42 -1.17 14.05
CA LEU A 67 -7.21 -0.96 13.27
C LEU A 67 -7.44 -1.27 11.79
N ALA A 68 -6.66 -0.63 10.92
CA ALA A 68 -6.76 -0.79 9.47
C ALA A 68 -6.43 -2.22 8.98
N ASP A 69 -5.67 -3.01 9.75
CA ASP A 69 -5.34 -4.41 9.46
C ASP A 69 -6.31 -5.45 10.07
N GLU A 70 -7.27 -5.04 10.89
CA GLU A 70 -8.27 -5.95 11.48
C GLU A 70 -9.44 -6.22 10.51
N PRO A 71 -10.02 -7.43 10.47
CA PRO A 71 -11.21 -7.69 9.67
C PRO A 71 -12.45 -6.98 10.24
N ILE A 72 -13.43 -6.71 9.38
CA ILE A 72 -14.78 -6.31 9.77
C ILE A 72 -15.80 -7.34 9.30
N LYS A 73 -16.94 -7.40 9.98
CA LYS A 73 -18.14 -8.12 9.55
C LYS A 73 -19.18 -7.10 9.08
N ILE A 74 -19.87 -7.40 7.98
CA ILE A 74 -20.97 -6.58 7.44
C ILE A 74 -22.19 -7.48 7.31
N PHE A 75 -23.28 -7.07 7.94
CA PHE A 75 -24.55 -7.79 7.99
C PHE A 75 -25.71 -6.84 7.73
N VAL A 76 -26.65 -7.28 6.88
CA VAL A 76 -27.91 -6.60 6.58
C VAL A 76 -29.06 -7.49 7.00
N SER A 77 -30.11 -6.92 7.60
CA SER A 77 -31.34 -7.64 7.93
C SER A 77 -32.58 -6.76 7.72
N GLY A 78 -33.77 -7.35 7.77
CA GLY A 78 -35.04 -6.64 7.58
C GLY A 78 -35.34 -6.27 6.12
N LEU A 79 -34.67 -6.91 5.17
CA LEU A 79 -35.05 -6.86 3.75
C LEU A 79 -36.30 -7.72 3.51
N GLU A 80 -36.98 -7.52 2.38
CA GLU A 80 -37.94 -8.50 1.88
C GLU A 80 -37.20 -9.80 1.48
N PRO A 81 -37.80 -11.00 1.66
CA PRO A 81 -37.18 -12.26 1.22
C PRO A 81 -36.84 -12.23 -0.27
N ASN A 82 -35.60 -12.59 -0.62
CA ASN A 82 -35.05 -12.49 -1.99
C ASN A 82 -34.94 -11.06 -2.58
N GLN A 83 -35.01 -9.99 -1.78
CA GLN A 83 -34.83 -8.61 -2.26
C GLN A 83 -33.42 -8.40 -2.86
N PRO A 84 -33.28 -7.90 -4.10
CA PRO A 84 -31.99 -7.48 -4.63
C PRO A 84 -31.54 -6.18 -3.94
N VAL A 85 -30.27 -6.08 -3.57
CA VAL A 85 -29.69 -4.87 -2.96
C VAL A 85 -28.28 -4.61 -3.47
N THR A 86 -27.88 -3.34 -3.47
CA THR A 86 -26.49 -2.95 -3.68
C THR A 86 -25.88 -2.53 -2.35
N LEU A 87 -24.80 -3.20 -1.95
CA LEU A 87 -23.95 -2.69 -0.88
C LEU A 87 -22.86 -1.81 -1.51
N ARG A 88 -22.71 -0.59 -0.98
CA ARG A 88 -21.67 0.37 -1.36
C ARG A 88 -20.77 0.64 -0.15
N ALA A 89 -19.47 0.82 -0.37
CA ALA A 89 -18.58 1.43 0.61
C ALA A 89 -17.87 2.64 0.00
N SER A 90 -17.70 3.67 0.82
CA SER A 90 -17.00 4.90 0.42
C SER A 90 -16.12 5.45 1.55
N LEU A 91 -15.01 6.11 1.18
CA LEU A 91 -14.20 6.94 2.07
C LEU A 91 -13.64 8.14 1.32
N VAL A 92 -13.32 9.22 2.02
CA VAL A 92 -12.59 10.37 1.47
C VAL A 92 -11.18 10.38 2.04
N ASP A 93 -10.18 10.52 1.18
CA ASP A 93 -8.78 10.55 1.60
C ASP A 93 -8.34 11.93 2.15
N GLU A 94 -7.11 11.99 2.67
CA GLU A 94 -6.52 13.20 3.27
C GLU A 94 -6.27 14.34 2.24
N LYS A 95 -6.55 14.10 0.95
CA LYS A 95 -6.47 15.09 -0.13
C LYS A 95 -7.85 15.47 -0.69
N GLY A 96 -8.93 14.92 -0.12
CA GLY A 96 -10.30 15.17 -0.54
C GLY A 96 -10.77 14.32 -1.73
N PHE A 97 -10.05 13.27 -2.13
CA PHE A 97 -10.50 12.37 -3.20
C PHE A 97 -11.39 11.26 -2.64
N LEU A 98 -12.55 11.07 -3.27
CA LEU A 98 -13.49 9.99 -2.95
C LEU A 98 -12.94 8.66 -3.49
N PHE A 99 -12.88 7.67 -2.61
CA PHE A 99 -12.72 6.26 -2.95
C PHE A 99 -14.05 5.55 -2.76
N ILE A 100 -14.40 4.68 -3.70
CA ILE A 100 -15.70 4.01 -3.77
C ILE A 100 -15.57 2.57 -4.25
N SER A 101 -16.46 1.73 -3.76
CA SER A 101 -16.65 0.34 -4.18
C SER A 101 -18.11 -0.09 -3.97
N ARG A 102 -18.53 -1.15 -4.65
CA ARG A 102 -19.87 -1.73 -4.51
C ARG A 102 -19.92 -3.20 -4.94
N ALA A 103 -20.90 -3.91 -4.40
CA ALA A 103 -21.27 -5.24 -4.86
C ALA A 103 -22.78 -5.51 -4.77
N PHE A 104 -23.24 -6.40 -5.64
CA PHE A 104 -24.65 -6.74 -5.84
C PHE A 104 -25.00 -8.02 -5.08
N TYR A 105 -25.93 -7.90 -4.15
CA TYR A 105 -26.37 -8.97 -3.27
C TYR A 105 -27.88 -9.21 -3.40
N ARG A 106 -28.34 -10.28 -2.77
CA ARG A 106 -29.75 -10.58 -2.61
C ARG A 106 -29.97 -11.06 -1.17
N GLY A 107 -31.00 -10.52 -0.50
CA GLY A 107 -31.46 -11.05 0.78
C GLY A 107 -31.83 -12.52 0.65
N ASP A 108 -31.61 -13.32 1.68
CA ASP A 108 -31.98 -14.73 1.68
C ASP A 108 -33.50 -14.93 1.92
N ALA A 109 -33.90 -16.13 2.40
CA ALA A 109 -35.29 -16.42 2.74
C ALA A 109 -35.79 -15.72 4.01
N ALA A 110 -34.89 -15.24 4.88
CA ALA A 110 -35.20 -14.46 6.09
C ALA A 110 -35.09 -12.95 5.86
N GLY A 111 -34.59 -12.50 4.69
CA GLY A 111 -34.34 -11.09 4.41
C GLY A 111 -32.98 -10.61 4.91
N GLU A 112 -31.99 -11.52 5.00
CA GLU A 112 -30.66 -11.25 5.52
C GLU A 112 -29.56 -11.31 4.45
N VAL A 113 -28.48 -10.54 4.63
CA VAL A 113 -27.23 -10.63 3.86
C VAL A 113 -26.04 -10.58 4.82
N ASP A 114 -25.42 -11.72 5.06
CA ASP A 114 -24.16 -11.86 5.79
C ASP A 114 -22.99 -11.98 4.81
N LEU A 115 -22.04 -11.03 4.83
CA LEU A 115 -20.92 -11.04 3.89
C LEU A 115 -19.87 -12.13 4.17
N GLU A 116 -19.95 -12.84 5.30
CA GLU A 116 -19.17 -14.05 5.55
C GLU A 116 -19.73 -15.30 4.82
N LYS A 117 -20.96 -15.22 4.29
CA LYS A 117 -21.66 -16.34 3.64
C LYS A 117 -22.17 -16.03 2.23
N ALA A 118 -22.70 -14.83 2.02
CA ALA A 118 -23.35 -14.41 0.79
C ALA A 118 -22.33 -14.09 -0.31
N ALA A 119 -22.56 -14.62 -1.51
CA ALA A 119 -21.74 -14.32 -2.67
C ALA A 119 -22.21 -13.01 -3.34
N ALA A 120 -21.27 -12.10 -3.61
CA ALA A 120 -21.51 -10.99 -4.52
C ALA A 120 -21.77 -11.53 -5.93
N SER A 121 -22.88 -11.12 -6.53
CA SER A 121 -23.33 -11.52 -7.87
C SER A 121 -22.83 -10.61 -9.00
N GLY A 122 -22.18 -9.50 -8.65
CA GLY A 122 -21.65 -8.49 -9.57
C GLY A 122 -21.26 -7.22 -8.82
N GLY A 123 -20.85 -6.20 -9.56
CA GLY A 123 -20.23 -4.98 -9.03
C GLY A 123 -18.73 -5.02 -9.25
N ASP A 124 -17.97 -4.42 -8.34
CA ASP A 124 -16.52 -4.26 -8.48
C ASP A 124 -15.74 -5.53 -8.02
N TYR A 125 -16.46 -6.50 -7.45
CA TYR A 125 -15.99 -7.87 -7.17
C TYR A 125 -17.16 -8.89 -7.24
N GLN A 126 -16.84 -10.19 -7.17
CA GLN A 126 -17.81 -11.29 -7.17
C GLN A 126 -17.39 -12.39 -6.17
N GLY A 127 -18.35 -13.24 -5.77
CA GLY A 127 -18.12 -14.35 -4.84
C GLY A 127 -18.16 -13.95 -3.36
N VAL A 128 -17.84 -14.89 -2.48
CA VAL A 128 -17.87 -14.69 -1.01
C VAL A 128 -16.55 -14.05 -0.56
N LEU A 129 -16.47 -12.72 -0.64
CA LEU A 129 -15.34 -11.91 -0.21
C LEU A 129 -15.79 -10.96 0.93
N PRO A 130 -15.60 -11.32 2.22
CA PRO A 130 -16.19 -10.56 3.33
C PRO A 130 -15.66 -9.12 3.45
N MET A 131 -14.36 -8.95 3.15
CA MET A 131 -13.66 -7.67 3.09
C MET A 131 -13.69 -7.05 1.68
N GLY A 132 -14.44 -7.63 0.73
CA GLY A 132 -14.38 -7.29 -0.71
C GLY A 132 -14.64 -5.81 -1.00
N LEU A 133 -15.57 -5.18 -0.27
CA LEU A 133 -15.80 -3.73 -0.36
C LEU A 133 -14.53 -2.93 -0.04
N LEU A 134 -13.79 -3.25 1.02
CA LEU A 134 -12.56 -2.52 1.36
C LEU A 134 -11.45 -2.81 0.35
N TRP A 135 -11.31 -4.06 -0.09
CA TRP A 135 -10.32 -4.46 -1.10
C TRP A 135 -10.51 -3.73 -2.44
N ALA A 136 -11.77 -3.52 -2.84
CA ALA A 136 -12.16 -2.94 -4.13
C ALA A 136 -12.28 -1.40 -4.14
N LEU A 137 -11.97 -0.71 -3.03
CA LEU A 137 -12.04 0.76 -2.96
C LEU A 137 -11.14 1.43 -4.00
N SER A 138 -11.76 2.06 -4.99
CA SER A 138 -11.10 2.71 -6.12
C SER A 138 -11.36 4.22 -6.12
N SER A 139 -10.37 5.03 -6.48
CA SER A 139 -10.48 6.50 -6.50
C SER A 139 -11.20 7.00 -7.75
N GLU A 140 -12.17 7.90 -7.59
CA GLU A 140 -12.79 8.62 -8.71
C GLU A 140 -11.77 9.41 -9.55
N LYS A 141 -10.70 9.88 -8.91
CA LYS A 141 -9.52 10.43 -9.60
C LYS A 141 -8.66 9.29 -10.16
N PRO A 142 -8.44 9.20 -11.48
CA PRO A 142 -7.60 8.16 -12.07
C PRO A 142 -6.18 8.12 -11.52
N PHE A 143 -5.63 6.91 -11.40
CA PHE A 143 -4.25 6.64 -10.99
C PHE A 143 -3.83 7.22 -9.63
N HIS A 144 -4.79 7.49 -8.75
CA HIS A 144 -4.54 7.95 -7.39
C HIS A 144 -4.59 6.77 -6.40
N ARG A 145 -3.59 6.69 -5.51
CA ARG A 145 -3.39 5.61 -4.54
C ARG A 145 -3.77 6.08 -3.14
N LEU A 146 -4.57 5.28 -2.44
CA LEU A 146 -4.87 5.51 -1.02
C LEU A 146 -3.57 5.34 -0.21
N MET A 147 -3.21 6.34 0.60
CA MET A 147 -2.03 6.32 1.47
C MET A 147 -2.29 7.19 2.69
N LYS A 148 -2.37 6.59 3.89
CA LYS A 148 -2.49 7.35 5.14
C LYS A 148 -1.16 8.05 5.45
N ARG A 149 -1.20 9.36 5.70
CA ARG A 149 -0.06 10.17 6.12
C ARG A 149 -0.21 10.63 7.57
N ASP A 150 -1.40 11.03 7.98
CA ASP A 150 -1.70 11.30 9.39
C ASP A 150 -2.14 10.01 10.09
N VAL A 151 -1.20 9.24 10.62
CA VAL A 151 -1.53 7.95 11.26
C VAL A 151 -1.95 8.07 12.74
N ILE A 152 -1.91 9.29 13.32
CA ILE A 152 -2.18 9.56 14.74
C ILE A 152 -3.40 10.45 14.97
N GLY A 153 -3.57 11.52 14.19
CA GLY A 153 -4.60 12.53 14.42
C GLY A 153 -6.00 12.14 13.90
N SER A 154 -6.08 11.19 12.97
CA SER A 154 -7.33 10.82 12.31
C SER A 154 -7.37 9.36 11.82
N PRO A 155 -8.54 8.70 11.88
CA PRO A 155 -8.79 7.47 11.14
C PRO A 155 -9.13 7.75 9.68
N TYR A 156 -9.20 6.71 8.84
CA TYR A 156 -10.12 6.77 7.70
C TYR A 156 -11.54 6.44 8.17
N ARG A 157 -12.51 7.22 7.70
CA ARG A 157 -13.94 6.95 7.93
C ARG A 157 -14.52 6.26 6.71
N VAL A 158 -14.96 5.02 6.87
CA VAL A 158 -15.57 4.21 5.81
C VAL A 158 -17.07 4.17 6.05
N THR A 159 -17.86 4.73 5.14
CA THR A 159 -19.32 4.65 5.17
C THR A 159 -19.77 3.50 4.29
N VAL A 160 -20.41 2.51 4.89
CA VAL A 160 -21.09 1.40 4.22
C VAL A 160 -22.57 1.72 4.10
N GLU A 161 -23.18 1.39 2.96
CA GLU A 161 -24.56 1.75 2.63
C GLU A 161 -25.29 0.60 1.93
N VAL A 162 -26.55 0.36 2.30
CA VAL A 162 -27.48 -0.55 1.61
C VAL A 162 -28.40 0.29 0.72
N LEU A 163 -28.40 0.02 -0.57
CA LEU A 163 -29.33 0.61 -1.55
C LEU A 163 -30.34 -0.45 -2.00
N ASP A 164 -31.61 -0.05 -2.15
CA ASP A 164 -32.66 -0.92 -2.71
C ASP A 164 -32.39 -1.21 -4.19
N SER A 165 -32.46 -2.49 -4.60
CA SER A 165 -32.17 -2.93 -5.97
C SER A 165 -30.70 -2.75 -6.44
N ILE A 166 -30.46 -3.04 -7.72
CA ILE A 166 -29.13 -3.11 -8.34
C ILE A 166 -28.76 -1.78 -9.01
N HIS A 167 -27.73 -1.11 -8.51
CA HIS A 167 -27.31 0.22 -8.96
C HIS A 167 -26.04 0.19 -9.80
N LEU A 168 -26.21 0.44 -11.10
CA LEU A 168 -25.13 0.44 -12.10
C LEU A 168 -24.36 1.77 -12.17
N ASP A 169 -24.89 2.85 -11.62
CA ASP A 169 -24.15 4.09 -11.32
C ASP A 169 -23.57 4.02 -9.89
N PRO A 170 -22.27 4.26 -9.66
CA PRO A 170 -21.71 4.34 -8.31
C PRO A 170 -22.17 5.60 -7.54
N SER A 171 -22.65 6.64 -8.22
CA SER A 171 -22.92 7.99 -7.71
C SER A 171 -23.60 8.06 -6.32
N PRO A 172 -23.10 8.89 -5.39
CA PRO A 172 -23.65 9.04 -4.04
C PRO A 172 -25.00 9.78 -3.99
N SER A 173 -25.64 10.07 -5.13
CA SER A 173 -26.94 10.74 -5.21
C SER A 173 -28.13 9.89 -4.69
N ILE A 174 -27.95 8.58 -4.59
CA ILE A 174 -29.00 7.62 -4.25
C ILE A 174 -29.14 7.49 -2.73
N THR A 175 -30.34 7.75 -2.21
CA THR A 175 -30.65 7.63 -0.78
C THR A 175 -30.63 6.16 -0.34
N PRO A 176 -29.85 5.79 0.70
CA PRO A 176 -29.78 4.41 1.18
C PRO A 176 -30.97 4.02 2.06
N LEU A 177 -31.27 2.72 2.08
CA LEU A 177 -32.16 2.08 3.06
C LEU A 177 -31.56 2.17 4.47
N ALA A 178 -30.25 1.89 4.55
CA ALA A 178 -29.46 1.88 5.79
C ALA A 178 -28.02 2.33 5.49
N SER A 179 -27.39 3.04 6.42
CA SER A 179 -26.03 3.54 6.29
C SER A 179 -25.32 3.51 7.64
N GLN A 180 -24.03 3.15 7.65
CA GLN A 180 -23.21 3.09 8.85
C GLN A 180 -21.75 3.43 8.53
N THR A 181 -21.22 4.43 9.22
CA THR A 181 -19.80 4.80 9.18
C THR A 181 -19.02 4.08 10.27
N ILE A 182 -17.85 3.56 9.91
CA ILE A 182 -16.86 2.99 10.84
C ILE A 182 -15.53 3.75 10.76
N GLU A 183 -14.73 3.67 11.83
CA GLU A 183 -13.40 4.28 11.89
C GLU A 183 -12.28 3.24 11.80
N ARG A 184 -11.35 3.46 10.88
CA ARG A 184 -10.18 2.61 10.60
C ARG A 184 -8.91 3.37 10.97
N TRP A 185 -8.32 3.02 12.11
CA TRP A 185 -7.14 3.65 12.69
C TRP A 185 -5.85 2.94 12.24
N TYR A 186 -4.75 3.68 12.07
CA TYR A 186 -3.45 3.09 11.71
C TYR A 186 -2.50 2.91 12.91
N VAL A 187 -2.97 3.25 14.11
CA VAL A 187 -2.24 3.19 15.37
C VAL A 187 -3.22 2.85 16.51
N ALA A 188 -2.87 1.91 17.38
CA ALA A 188 -3.67 1.50 18.53
C ALA A 188 -3.61 2.50 19.70
N PRO A 189 -4.64 2.55 20.56
CA PRO A 189 -4.63 3.36 21.78
C PRO A 189 -3.37 3.14 22.63
N GLY A 190 -2.73 4.23 23.05
CA GLY A 190 -1.54 4.22 23.92
C GLY A 190 -0.20 3.98 23.21
N VAL A 191 -0.19 3.65 21.90
CA VAL A 191 1.04 3.70 21.09
C VAL A 191 1.50 5.16 20.96
N ARG A 192 2.79 5.42 21.18
CA ARG A 192 3.36 6.78 21.14
C ARG A 192 4.24 6.97 19.91
N ARG A 193 3.93 7.97 19.09
CA ARG A 193 4.77 8.45 17.98
C ARG A 193 5.76 9.51 18.47
N ILE A 194 7.04 9.34 18.19
CA ILE A 194 8.13 10.26 18.50
C ILE A 194 8.83 10.62 17.20
N ALA A 195 8.91 11.91 16.84
CA ALA A 195 9.65 12.36 15.67
C ALA A 195 11.17 12.27 15.93
N ILE A 196 11.92 11.66 15.01
CA ILE A 196 13.36 11.45 15.12
C ILE A 196 14.09 12.49 14.28
N ARG A 197 14.94 13.28 14.95
CA ARG A 197 15.83 14.30 14.35
C ARG A 197 17.17 14.33 15.09
N GLU A 198 17.85 13.18 15.11
CA GLU A 198 19.11 12.97 15.82
C GLU A 198 20.23 12.72 14.80
N GLY A 199 21.34 13.44 14.93
CA GLY A 199 22.37 13.47 13.88
C GLY A 199 21.77 13.83 12.52
N ARG A 200 22.04 13.01 11.51
CA ARG A 200 21.38 13.10 10.18
C ARG A 200 20.12 12.24 10.03
N VAL A 201 19.84 11.31 10.96
CA VAL A 201 18.70 10.38 10.85
C VAL A 201 17.37 11.11 10.98
N ARG A 202 16.45 10.89 10.03
CA ARG A 202 15.08 11.44 10.05
C ARG A 202 14.02 10.36 9.93
N GLY A 203 12.99 10.45 10.76
CA GLY A 203 11.93 9.45 10.79
C GLY A 203 10.92 9.65 11.92
N ALA A 204 10.15 8.60 12.21
CA ALA A 204 9.25 8.53 13.36
C ALA A 204 9.35 7.17 14.04
N LEU A 205 9.67 7.19 15.34
CA LEU A 205 9.68 6.02 16.21
C LEU A 205 8.31 5.85 16.85
N PHE A 206 7.66 4.72 16.61
CA PHE A 206 6.43 4.31 17.27
C PHE A 206 6.77 3.30 18.38
N LEU A 207 6.28 3.57 19.58
CA LEU A 207 6.49 2.73 20.76
C LEU A 207 5.15 2.19 21.27
N PRO A 208 5.02 0.87 21.45
CA PRO A 208 3.83 0.27 22.07
C PRO A 208 3.55 0.83 23.48
N PRO A 209 2.30 0.71 23.97
CA PRO A 209 1.97 0.97 25.37
C PRO A 209 2.66 -0.04 26.32
N GLY A 210 2.82 0.36 27.58
CA GLY A 210 3.50 -0.44 28.60
C GLY A 210 5.01 -0.17 28.69
N ASP A 211 5.70 -0.97 29.50
CA ASP A 211 7.09 -0.70 29.89
C ASP A 211 8.14 -1.16 28.88
N GLY A 212 7.86 -2.24 28.15
CA GLY A 212 8.82 -2.87 27.26
C GLY A 212 9.94 -3.59 28.04
N PRO A 213 11.14 -3.76 27.46
CA PRO A 213 11.52 -3.38 26.09
C PRO A 213 10.80 -4.20 25.02
N PHE A 214 10.66 -3.63 23.82
CA PHE A 214 9.96 -4.23 22.67
C PHE A 214 10.93 -4.55 21.53
N PRO A 215 10.73 -5.62 20.74
CA PRO A 215 11.58 -5.93 19.59
C PRO A 215 11.65 -4.76 18.59
N GLY A 216 12.88 -4.30 18.30
CA GLY A 216 13.13 -3.14 17.44
C GLY A 216 13.06 -3.47 15.95
N VAL A 217 12.32 -2.68 15.17
CA VAL A 217 12.17 -2.87 13.71
C VAL A 217 12.37 -1.55 12.98
N ILE A 218 13.16 -1.53 11.90
CA ILE A 218 13.24 -0.41 10.95
C ILE A 218 12.27 -0.68 9.81
N ASP A 219 11.49 0.32 9.42
CA ASP A 219 10.46 0.25 8.39
C ASP A 219 10.79 1.20 7.23
N MET A 220 10.93 0.68 6.01
CA MET A 220 11.31 1.45 4.83
C MET A 220 10.37 1.21 3.63
N PHE A 221 9.96 2.31 2.99
CA PHE A 221 9.22 2.29 1.74
C PHE A 221 10.17 2.43 0.52
N GLY A 222 9.61 2.36 -0.69
CA GLY A 222 10.37 2.53 -1.94
C GLY A 222 10.57 3.98 -2.35
N GLY A 223 10.78 4.18 -3.66
CA GLY A 223 10.98 5.50 -4.30
C GLY A 223 9.78 6.46 -4.29
N VAL A 224 8.96 6.47 -3.24
CA VAL A 224 7.90 7.46 -3.02
C VAL A 224 8.43 8.76 -2.40
N GLY A 225 9.54 8.68 -1.64
CA GLY A 225 10.11 9.81 -0.91
C GLY A 225 9.26 10.25 0.30
N GLY A 226 9.80 11.18 1.07
CA GLY A 226 9.15 11.63 2.31
C GLY A 226 9.19 10.58 3.41
N LEU A 227 8.38 10.77 4.45
CA LEU A 227 8.15 9.81 5.51
C LEU A 227 6.79 9.13 5.31
N THR A 228 6.74 7.80 5.50
CA THR A 228 5.56 6.96 5.27
C THR A 228 5.41 6.01 6.46
N GLU A 229 4.33 6.16 7.23
CA GLU A 229 4.29 5.68 8.63
C GLU A 229 3.25 4.58 8.89
N PHE A 230 2.34 4.34 7.94
CA PHE A 230 1.15 3.51 8.17
C PHE A 230 1.47 2.04 8.48
N ARG A 231 2.58 1.51 7.97
CA ARG A 231 3.04 0.14 8.30
C ARG A 231 3.70 0.10 9.68
N SER A 232 4.52 1.09 10.04
CA SER A 232 5.10 1.25 11.37
C SER A 232 4.06 1.38 12.46
N GLY A 233 3.03 2.21 12.27
CA GLY A 233 1.94 2.41 13.23
C GLY A 233 1.21 1.11 13.55
N LEU A 234 0.90 0.32 12.52
CA LEU A 234 0.26 -1.00 12.67
C LEU A 234 1.23 -2.01 13.32
N LEU A 235 2.52 -2.06 12.94
CA LEU A 235 3.50 -2.92 13.62
C LEU A 235 3.68 -2.54 15.11
N ALA A 236 3.65 -1.25 15.47
CA ALA A 236 3.72 -0.83 16.88
C ALA A 236 2.44 -1.15 17.66
N SER A 237 1.29 -1.13 16.99
CA SER A 237 0.03 -1.67 17.53
C SER A 237 0.13 -3.17 17.83
N GLN A 238 0.98 -3.89 17.08
CA GLN A 238 1.31 -5.30 17.28
C GLN A 238 2.53 -5.53 18.21
N GLY A 239 2.94 -4.54 19.01
CA GLY A 239 3.94 -4.71 20.07
C GLY A 239 5.42 -4.66 19.63
N PHE A 240 5.72 -4.10 18.46
CA PHE A 240 7.10 -3.83 18.02
C PHE A 240 7.49 -2.36 18.25
N ALA A 241 8.74 -2.06 18.58
CA ALA A 241 9.24 -0.68 18.56
C ALA A 241 9.71 -0.34 17.13
N THR A 242 8.93 0.44 16.39
CA THR A 242 9.14 0.60 14.94
C THR A 242 9.62 2.00 14.56
N LEU A 243 10.76 2.06 13.85
CA LEU A 243 11.28 3.29 13.25
C LEU A 243 10.87 3.36 11.79
N ALA A 244 9.85 4.16 11.48
CA ALA A 244 9.59 4.62 10.12
C ALA A 244 10.76 5.49 9.69
N LEU A 245 11.58 5.02 8.74
CA LEU A 245 12.81 5.67 8.33
C LEU A 245 12.64 6.37 6.98
N ALA A 246 12.79 7.69 6.96
CA ALA A 246 12.97 8.44 5.71
C ALA A 246 14.44 8.38 5.32
N TYR A 247 14.73 8.46 4.02
CA TYR A 247 16.10 8.47 3.49
C TYR A 247 16.31 9.41 2.29
N PHE A 248 15.25 10.04 1.76
CA PHE A 248 15.31 11.16 0.82
C PHE A 248 13.99 11.94 0.79
N ALA A 249 14.01 13.16 0.26
CA ALA A 249 12.86 14.05 0.06
C ALA A 249 12.01 14.26 1.33
N TYR A 250 12.66 14.37 2.50
CA TYR A 250 12.02 14.59 3.79
C TYR A 250 12.86 15.53 4.67
N GLU A 251 12.25 16.61 5.15
CA GLU A 251 12.89 17.65 5.97
C GLU A 251 14.20 18.16 5.35
N ASP A 252 15.36 17.90 5.97
CA ASP A 252 16.70 18.30 5.54
C ASP A 252 17.48 17.19 4.81
N LEU A 253 16.86 16.03 4.54
CA LEU A 253 17.46 14.97 3.71
C LEU A 253 17.54 15.37 2.22
N PRO A 254 18.48 14.80 1.44
CA PRO A 254 18.62 15.08 0.01
C PRO A 254 17.31 14.95 -0.78
N GLY A 255 17.04 15.90 -1.68
CA GLY A 255 15.81 15.92 -2.48
C GLY A 255 15.63 14.76 -3.46
N SER A 256 16.71 14.00 -3.73
CA SER A 256 16.70 12.78 -4.54
C SER A 256 17.64 11.73 -3.94
N PHE A 257 17.33 10.45 -4.16
CA PHE A 257 18.16 9.33 -3.70
C PHE A 257 19.16 8.93 -4.79
N ALA A 258 20.26 9.68 -4.88
CA ALA A 258 21.31 9.50 -5.91
C ALA A 258 22.42 8.52 -5.50
N GLU A 259 22.60 8.28 -4.21
CA GLU A 259 23.62 7.39 -3.64
C GLU A 259 23.07 6.72 -2.37
N MET A 260 23.40 5.46 -2.15
CA MET A 260 23.06 4.67 -0.97
C MET A 260 24.26 4.65 -0.01
N ASP A 261 24.39 5.71 0.78
CA ASP A 261 25.25 5.77 1.97
C ASP A 261 24.72 4.77 3.02
N LEU A 262 25.47 3.71 3.31
CA LEU A 262 25.00 2.64 4.20
C LEU A 262 25.21 2.98 5.68
N GLU A 263 26.19 3.84 6.01
CA GLU A 263 26.39 4.39 7.34
C GLU A 263 25.14 5.11 7.86
N TYR A 264 24.36 5.78 7.01
CA TYR A 264 23.06 6.37 7.39
C TYR A 264 22.09 5.34 8.00
N PHE A 265 22.07 4.13 7.43
CA PHE A 265 21.23 3.04 7.88
C PHE A 265 21.85 2.26 9.06
N GLU A 266 23.18 2.29 9.21
CA GLU A 266 23.88 1.85 10.43
C GLU A 266 23.56 2.78 11.61
N GLU A 267 23.65 4.10 11.42
CA GLU A 267 23.27 5.13 12.41
C GLU A 267 21.80 4.97 12.85
N ALA A 268 20.88 4.76 11.91
CA ALA A 268 19.47 4.53 12.24
C ALA A 268 19.26 3.25 13.08
N ALA A 269 20.01 2.18 12.80
CA ALA A 269 19.99 0.96 13.63
C ALA A 269 20.65 1.17 15.00
N GLU A 270 21.73 1.96 15.08
CA GLU A 270 22.33 2.34 16.36
C GLU A 270 21.37 3.15 17.23
N LEU A 271 20.73 4.16 16.66
CA LEU A 271 19.76 5.04 17.32
C LEU A 271 18.62 4.21 17.90
N LEU A 272 18.03 3.31 17.10
CA LEU A 272 16.96 2.44 17.56
C LEU A 272 17.42 1.55 18.71
N LEU A 273 18.63 0.98 18.65
CA LEU A 273 19.19 0.13 19.71
C LEU A 273 19.63 0.88 20.98
N LYS A 274 19.90 2.20 20.89
CA LYS A 274 20.20 3.07 22.03
C LYS A 274 18.94 3.42 22.85
N HIS A 275 17.74 3.29 22.28
CA HIS A 275 16.50 3.68 22.94
C HIS A 275 16.07 2.67 24.04
N PRO A 276 15.84 3.09 25.29
CA PRO A 276 15.72 2.17 26.44
C PRO A 276 14.49 1.24 26.44
N LYS A 277 13.47 1.52 25.61
CA LYS A 277 12.33 0.58 25.39
C LYS A 277 12.51 -0.32 24.16
N VAL A 278 13.72 -0.45 23.61
CA VAL A 278 14.03 -1.37 22.50
C VAL A 278 14.81 -2.58 23.00
N LEU A 279 14.41 -3.76 22.57
CA LEU A 279 15.03 -5.03 22.91
C LEU A 279 16.23 -5.28 21.98
N GLY A 280 17.42 -4.92 22.45
CA GLY A 280 18.68 -5.26 21.78
C GLY A 280 19.08 -6.74 21.93
N PRO A 281 20.21 -7.16 21.35
CA PRO A 281 21.27 -6.33 20.76
C PRO A 281 21.11 -6.05 19.25
N THR A 282 20.03 -6.52 18.62
CA THR A 282 19.83 -6.47 17.16
C THR A 282 18.44 -5.94 16.78
N VAL A 283 18.32 -5.46 15.54
CA VAL A 283 17.06 -4.97 14.95
C VAL A 283 16.56 -5.91 13.87
N GLY A 284 15.26 -5.85 13.61
CA GLY A 284 14.68 -6.29 12.35
C GLY A 284 14.58 -5.15 11.34
N VAL A 285 14.38 -5.50 10.07
CA VAL A 285 14.05 -4.56 9.00
C VAL A 285 12.86 -5.10 8.21
N VAL A 286 11.85 -4.26 7.94
CA VAL A 286 10.75 -4.56 7.03
C VAL A 286 10.76 -3.51 5.94
N ALA A 287 10.87 -3.93 4.67
CA ALA A 287 10.94 -2.97 3.59
C ALA A 287 10.30 -3.45 2.29
N VAL A 288 9.97 -2.49 1.41
CA VAL A 288 9.32 -2.73 0.12
C VAL A 288 10.00 -1.97 -1.02
N CYS A 289 10.00 -2.53 -2.23
CA CYS A 289 10.52 -1.87 -3.43
C CYS A 289 12.03 -1.50 -3.23
N LYS A 290 12.44 -0.26 -3.55
CA LYS A 290 13.81 0.22 -3.30
C LYS A 290 14.24 0.12 -1.83
N GLY A 291 13.30 0.20 -0.88
CA GLY A 291 13.58 -0.05 0.53
C GLY A 291 14.04 -1.48 0.80
N ALA A 292 13.56 -2.47 0.03
CA ALA A 292 13.98 -3.86 0.16
C ALA A 292 15.39 -4.11 -0.40
N GLU A 293 15.82 -3.36 -1.42
CA GLU A 293 17.22 -3.33 -1.87
C GLU A 293 18.14 -2.84 -0.73
N ILE A 294 17.77 -1.72 -0.10
CA ILE A 294 18.50 -1.16 1.06
C ILE A 294 18.50 -2.16 2.23
N ALA A 295 17.35 -2.76 2.56
CA ALA A 295 17.24 -3.71 3.67
C ALA A 295 18.10 -4.98 3.46
N LEU A 296 18.25 -5.43 2.21
CA LEU A 296 19.13 -6.54 1.86
C LEU A 296 20.61 -6.15 1.94
N ALA A 297 20.98 -4.92 1.55
CA ALA A 297 22.31 -4.37 1.78
C ALA A 297 22.63 -4.25 3.28
N MET A 298 21.70 -3.72 4.09
CA MET A 298 21.81 -3.68 5.55
C MET A 298 22.05 -5.08 6.13
N ALA A 299 21.26 -6.08 5.72
CA ALA A 299 21.43 -7.47 6.17
C ALA A 299 22.79 -8.08 5.79
N THR A 300 23.36 -7.66 4.66
CA THR A 300 24.59 -8.18 4.07
C THR A 300 25.86 -7.60 4.75
N PHE A 301 25.80 -6.36 5.23
CA PHE A 301 26.98 -5.63 5.73
C PHE A 301 26.90 -5.20 7.21
N LEU A 302 25.70 -5.03 7.78
CA LEU A 302 25.50 -4.51 9.14
C LEU A 302 25.22 -5.65 10.13
N LYS A 303 26.18 -5.93 11.02
CA LYS A 303 26.10 -7.01 12.03
C LYS A 303 24.93 -6.88 13.02
N LYS A 304 24.25 -5.73 13.05
CA LYS A 304 23.14 -5.42 13.97
C LYS A 304 21.77 -5.86 13.44
N VAL A 305 21.67 -6.37 12.21
CA VAL A 305 20.41 -6.83 11.61
C VAL A 305 20.24 -8.34 11.76
N ALA A 306 19.23 -8.77 12.53
CA ALA A 306 18.95 -10.18 12.81
C ALA A 306 17.79 -10.77 12.00
N ALA A 307 16.90 -9.94 11.45
CA ALA A 307 15.75 -10.37 10.67
C ALA A 307 15.41 -9.35 9.58
N THR A 308 15.35 -9.76 8.32
CA THR A 308 15.02 -8.87 7.20
C THR A 308 13.86 -9.41 6.39
N VAL A 309 12.83 -8.57 6.21
CA VAL A 309 11.70 -8.82 5.34
C VAL A 309 11.84 -7.95 4.09
N CYS A 310 12.03 -8.59 2.94
CA CYS A 310 12.11 -7.95 1.63
C CYS A 310 10.82 -8.20 0.84
N ILE A 311 9.95 -7.19 0.75
CA ILE A 311 8.73 -7.21 -0.04
C ILE A 311 9.04 -6.67 -1.44
N ASN A 312 8.97 -7.51 -2.48
CA ASN A 312 9.20 -7.13 -3.87
C ASN A 312 10.45 -6.25 -4.07
N GLY A 313 11.63 -6.81 -3.79
CA GLY A 313 12.93 -6.15 -3.87
C GLY A 313 13.88 -6.77 -4.90
N THR A 314 14.94 -6.04 -5.22
CA THR A 314 16.07 -6.48 -6.06
C THR A 314 17.15 -7.17 -5.21
N ASN A 315 18.00 -7.99 -5.83
CA ASN A 315 19.19 -8.57 -5.19
C ASN A 315 20.50 -7.83 -5.51
N SER A 316 20.40 -6.76 -6.27
CA SER A 316 21.50 -5.97 -6.81
C SER A 316 21.27 -4.48 -6.59
N ILE A 317 22.34 -3.70 -6.61
CA ILE A 317 22.25 -2.24 -6.60
C ILE A 317 21.85 -1.77 -8.00
N ASN A 318 20.81 -0.96 -8.10
CA ASN A 318 20.26 -0.49 -9.39
C ASN A 318 20.17 1.03 -9.44
N GLY A 319 20.78 1.65 -10.46
CA GLY A 319 20.66 3.08 -10.80
C GLY A 319 21.41 4.08 -9.91
N MET A 320 22.26 3.61 -9.00
CA MET A 320 23.01 4.43 -8.04
C MET A 320 24.25 3.70 -7.53
N THR A 321 25.15 4.39 -6.84
CA THR A 321 26.24 3.74 -6.09
C THR A 321 25.76 3.39 -4.67
N LEU A 322 26.19 2.25 -4.13
CA LEU A 322 26.21 1.99 -2.68
C LEU A 322 27.60 2.30 -2.16
N ARG A 323 27.68 3.04 -1.04
CA ARG A 323 28.91 3.23 -0.27
C ARG A 323 28.76 2.64 1.12
N TYR A 324 29.84 2.04 1.62
CA TYR A 324 29.97 1.67 3.02
C TYR A 324 31.45 1.68 3.41
N ARG A 325 31.93 2.80 3.95
CA ARG A 325 33.35 3.05 4.24
C ARG A 325 34.16 2.89 2.94
N ASP A 326 35.17 2.04 2.91
CA ASP A 326 35.96 1.77 1.70
C ASP A 326 35.23 0.92 0.64
N LEU A 327 34.06 0.34 0.96
CA LEU A 327 33.25 -0.43 0.00
C LEU A 327 32.49 0.52 -0.94
N CYS A 328 32.65 0.30 -2.24
CA CYS A 328 31.88 0.94 -3.30
C CYS A 328 31.29 -0.14 -4.20
N ILE A 329 29.96 -0.21 -4.31
CA ILE A 329 29.24 -1.09 -5.25
C ILE A 329 28.52 -0.19 -6.25
N ASN A 330 28.97 -0.20 -7.50
CA ASN A 330 28.34 0.56 -8.57
C ASN A 330 27.08 -0.19 -9.01
N GLY A 331 25.93 0.48 -9.00
CA GLY A 331 24.69 -0.10 -9.46
C GLY A 331 24.64 -0.29 -10.97
N SER A 332 23.81 -1.24 -11.40
CA SER A 332 23.48 -1.44 -12.80
C SER A 332 22.86 -0.19 -13.44
N PRO A 333 23.09 0.04 -14.75
CA PRO A 333 22.34 1.04 -15.50
C PRO A 333 20.89 0.60 -15.71
N TYR A 334 19.99 1.56 -15.90
CA TYR A 334 18.65 1.31 -16.40
C TYR A 334 18.66 1.23 -17.94
N LYS A 335 17.80 0.37 -18.50
CA LYS A 335 17.48 0.28 -19.94
C LYS A 335 16.17 1.04 -20.22
N PRO A 336 16.16 2.37 -20.39
CA PRO A 336 14.93 3.14 -20.64
C PRO A 336 14.19 2.71 -21.91
N GLU A 337 14.90 2.12 -22.88
CA GLU A 337 14.35 1.51 -24.10
C GLU A 337 13.50 0.26 -23.83
N CYS A 338 13.59 -0.34 -22.63
CA CYS A 338 12.73 -1.44 -22.17
C CYS A 338 11.52 -0.96 -21.33
N VAL A 339 11.21 0.34 -21.32
CA VAL A 339 9.93 0.83 -20.78
C VAL A 339 8.80 0.44 -21.73
N HIS A 340 7.80 -0.28 -21.23
CA HIS A 340 6.62 -0.67 -21.99
C HIS A 340 5.40 0.14 -21.57
N THR A 341 4.63 0.67 -22.52
CA THR A 341 3.35 1.34 -22.24
C THR A 341 2.17 0.37 -22.33
N THR A 342 1.24 0.51 -21.39
CA THR A 342 -0.07 -0.17 -21.43
C THR A 342 -1.07 0.60 -22.29
N ASN A 343 -2.17 -0.06 -22.66
CA ASN A 343 -3.31 0.59 -23.33
C ASN A 343 -3.95 1.74 -22.51
N TYR A 344 -3.65 1.82 -21.20
CA TYR A 344 -4.10 2.89 -20.31
C TYR A 344 -3.11 4.07 -20.20
N GLY A 345 -1.99 4.04 -20.94
CA GLY A 345 -0.93 5.05 -20.86
C GLY A 345 0.01 4.92 -19.65
N ALA A 346 -0.21 3.92 -18.79
CA ALA A 346 0.69 3.61 -17.67
C ALA A 346 1.91 2.80 -18.14
N MET A 347 3.06 2.99 -17.50
CA MET A 347 4.31 2.30 -17.78
C MET A 347 4.46 1.01 -16.95
N LYS A 348 4.84 -0.08 -17.62
CA LYS A 348 5.39 -1.31 -17.06
C LYS A 348 6.92 -1.19 -17.15
N ILE A 349 7.64 -1.38 -16.04
CA ILE A 349 9.09 -1.11 -15.96
C ILE A 349 9.95 -2.27 -15.46
N ASN A 350 9.38 -3.45 -15.17
CA ASN A 350 10.16 -4.61 -14.72
C ASN A 350 11.29 -5.04 -15.68
N ASP A 351 11.16 -4.75 -16.99
CA ASP A 351 12.16 -5.10 -18.01
C ASP A 351 13.26 -4.03 -18.19
N VAL A 352 13.14 -2.87 -17.53
CA VAL A 352 14.15 -1.79 -17.51
C VAL A 352 15.39 -2.19 -16.71
N PHE A 353 15.22 -3.08 -15.75
CA PHE A 353 16.29 -3.57 -14.88
C PHE A 353 17.12 -4.64 -15.60
N VAL A 354 18.40 -4.72 -15.26
CA VAL A 354 19.29 -5.73 -15.85
C VAL A 354 19.08 -7.10 -15.22
N ASP A 355 19.45 -8.15 -15.96
CA ASP A 355 19.44 -9.51 -15.44
C ASP A 355 20.61 -9.69 -14.44
N PRO A 356 20.36 -10.02 -13.15
CA PRO A 356 21.41 -10.19 -12.15
C PRO A 356 22.26 -11.45 -12.37
N ARG A 357 21.94 -12.28 -13.37
CA ARG A 357 22.70 -13.49 -13.73
C ARG A 357 23.74 -13.23 -14.82
N ALA A 358 23.69 -12.08 -15.48
CA ALA A 358 24.64 -11.71 -16.51
C ALA A 358 26.06 -11.53 -15.90
N PRO A 359 27.13 -12.11 -16.50
CA PRO A 359 28.50 -11.95 -16.01
C PRO A 359 28.93 -10.49 -15.83
N GLU A 360 28.58 -9.63 -16.79
CA GLU A 360 28.84 -8.19 -16.81
C GLU A 360 28.08 -7.37 -15.75
N HIS A 361 27.25 -8.02 -14.94
CA HIS A 361 26.45 -7.40 -13.89
C HIS A 361 26.68 -8.01 -12.50
N GLN A 362 27.57 -9.00 -12.36
CA GLN A 362 27.86 -9.61 -11.05
C GLN A 362 28.40 -8.59 -10.03
N ASP A 363 29.14 -7.57 -10.49
CA ASP A 363 29.73 -6.53 -9.64
C ASP A 363 28.69 -5.65 -8.92
N CYS A 364 27.43 -5.62 -9.39
CA CYS A 364 26.34 -4.90 -8.70
C CYS A 364 25.48 -5.81 -7.81
N VAL A 365 25.67 -7.13 -7.84
CA VAL A 365 24.87 -8.11 -7.07
C VAL A 365 25.35 -8.17 -5.62
N LEU A 366 24.43 -8.07 -4.67
CA LEU A 366 24.77 -8.09 -3.25
C LEU A 366 25.33 -9.47 -2.82
N PRO A 367 26.45 -9.51 -2.06
CA PRO A 367 27.04 -10.75 -1.54
C PRO A 367 26.27 -11.31 -0.33
N VAL A 368 25.00 -11.62 -0.54
CA VAL A 368 23.99 -12.02 0.46
C VAL A 368 24.38 -13.23 1.31
N GLU A 369 25.31 -14.06 0.87
CA GLU A 369 25.96 -15.11 1.68
C GLU A 369 26.65 -14.55 2.94
N ARG A 370 27.02 -13.28 2.95
CA ARG A 370 27.57 -12.58 4.14
C ARG A 370 26.51 -12.26 5.18
N ALA A 371 25.22 -12.26 4.83
CA ALA A 371 24.14 -12.04 5.78
C ALA A 371 24.15 -13.12 6.88
N SER A 372 23.93 -12.68 8.12
CA SER A 372 23.92 -13.53 9.32
C SER A 372 22.54 -13.61 9.99
N GLY A 373 21.75 -12.53 9.92
CA GLY A 373 20.32 -12.57 10.23
C GLY A 373 19.50 -13.38 9.23
N SER A 374 18.29 -13.74 9.61
CA SER A 374 17.34 -14.44 8.72
C SER A 374 16.72 -13.52 7.69
N LEU A 375 16.40 -14.06 6.51
CA LEU A 375 15.78 -13.35 5.39
C LEU A 375 14.41 -13.96 5.02
N LEU A 376 13.41 -13.10 4.84
CA LEU A 376 12.07 -13.45 4.36
C LEU A 376 11.75 -12.63 3.11
N PHE A 377 11.63 -13.30 1.97
CA PHE A 377 11.20 -12.69 0.71
C PHE A 377 9.70 -12.83 0.54
N ILE A 378 9.00 -11.73 0.30
CA ILE A 378 7.56 -11.69 0.01
C ILE A 378 7.42 -11.19 -1.42
N VAL A 379 6.92 -12.05 -2.30
CA VAL A 379 7.03 -11.87 -3.75
C VAL A 379 5.67 -12.01 -4.42
N GLY A 380 5.26 -10.94 -5.10
CA GLY A 380 4.18 -10.97 -6.09
C GLY A 380 4.67 -11.57 -7.41
N GLY A 381 3.93 -12.53 -7.95
CA GLY A 381 4.21 -13.11 -9.28
C GLY A 381 3.73 -12.25 -10.46
N ASP A 382 2.84 -11.29 -10.20
CA ASP A 382 2.37 -10.29 -11.16
C ASP A 382 3.02 -8.92 -10.92
N ASP A 383 4.24 -8.89 -10.34
CA ASP A 383 5.00 -7.64 -10.17
C ASP A 383 5.39 -7.05 -11.54
N ARG A 384 4.89 -5.83 -11.82
CA ARG A 384 5.14 -5.09 -13.08
C ARG A 384 6.15 -3.95 -12.94
N ASN A 385 6.72 -3.78 -11.74
CA ASN A 385 7.77 -2.83 -11.43
C ASN A 385 9.16 -3.49 -11.38
N TYR A 386 9.28 -4.70 -10.81
CA TYR A 386 10.51 -5.51 -10.79
C TYR A 386 10.21 -6.97 -11.16
N ASN A 387 11.21 -7.70 -11.66
CA ASN A 387 11.15 -9.17 -11.69
C ASN A 387 11.48 -9.76 -10.29
N SER A 388 10.64 -9.44 -9.30
CA SER A 388 10.89 -9.77 -7.88
C SER A 388 11.07 -11.27 -7.60
N LYS A 389 10.49 -12.15 -8.43
CA LYS A 389 10.69 -13.60 -8.32
C LYS A 389 12.10 -14.01 -8.73
N LEU A 390 12.62 -13.52 -9.85
CA LEU A 390 14.00 -13.76 -10.28
C LEU A 390 15.01 -13.29 -9.22
N TYR A 391 14.83 -12.08 -8.68
CA TYR A 391 15.73 -11.55 -7.66
C TYR A 391 15.73 -12.39 -6.36
N ALA A 392 14.56 -12.84 -5.89
CA ALA A 392 14.46 -13.69 -4.71
C ALA A 392 15.03 -15.11 -4.95
N ASP A 393 14.78 -15.70 -6.12
CA ASP A 393 15.31 -17.02 -6.48
C ASP A 393 16.84 -17.01 -6.55
N GLU A 394 17.44 -15.98 -7.16
CA GLU A 394 18.90 -15.83 -7.20
C GLU A 394 19.53 -15.61 -5.81
N VAL A 395 18.82 -14.97 -4.87
CA VAL A 395 19.27 -14.93 -3.46
C VAL A 395 19.26 -16.34 -2.86
N LEU A 396 18.15 -17.09 -2.97
CA LEU A 396 18.07 -18.42 -2.39
C LEU A 396 19.12 -19.38 -3.00
N ALA A 397 19.29 -19.36 -4.32
CA ALA A 397 20.33 -20.13 -5.01
C ALA A 397 21.75 -19.69 -4.63
N ARG A 398 21.98 -18.41 -4.32
CA ARG A 398 23.28 -17.91 -3.83
C ARG A 398 23.54 -18.30 -2.36
N LEU A 399 22.50 -18.34 -1.52
CA LEU A 399 22.59 -18.87 -0.16
C LEU A 399 22.87 -20.38 -0.16
N GLU A 400 22.12 -21.17 -0.93
CA GLU A 400 22.29 -22.63 -1.03
C GLU A 400 23.71 -23.02 -1.47
N ARG A 401 24.23 -22.38 -2.54
CA ARG A 401 25.63 -22.57 -2.99
C ARG A 401 26.68 -22.28 -1.91
N ASN A 402 26.36 -21.37 -0.99
CA ASN A 402 27.21 -21.02 0.16
C ASN A 402 26.82 -21.76 1.46
N ARG A 403 26.01 -22.84 1.36
CA ARG A 403 25.54 -23.68 2.48
C ARG A 403 24.79 -22.88 3.57
N LYS A 404 24.09 -21.82 3.16
CA LYS A 404 23.26 -20.97 4.02
C LYS A 404 21.78 -21.36 3.89
N THR A 405 21.11 -21.49 5.04
CA THR A 405 19.68 -21.84 5.16
C THR A 405 18.84 -20.72 5.81
N ASN A 406 19.44 -19.57 6.07
CA ASN A 406 18.81 -18.40 6.72
C ASN A 406 17.91 -17.58 5.76
N GLY A 407 17.29 -18.19 4.76
CA GLY A 407 16.45 -17.50 3.77
C GLY A 407 15.26 -18.34 3.33
N ARG A 408 14.07 -17.72 3.21
CA ARG A 408 12.88 -18.35 2.62
C ARG A 408 12.05 -17.36 1.80
N ILE A 409 11.24 -17.88 0.88
CA ILE A 409 10.30 -17.11 0.05
C ILE A 409 8.84 -17.45 0.37
N LEU A 410 7.99 -16.44 0.34
CA LEU A 410 6.53 -16.53 0.24
C LEU A 410 6.13 -15.94 -1.11
N PHE A 411 5.65 -16.81 -2.01
CA PHE A 411 5.32 -16.46 -3.38
C PHE A 411 3.81 -16.45 -3.60
N TYR A 412 3.32 -15.37 -4.21
CA TYR A 412 1.89 -15.10 -4.43
C TYR A 412 1.66 -14.85 -5.93
N PRO A 413 1.31 -15.88 -6.72
CA PRO A 413 1.39 -15.84 -8.19
C PRO A 413 0.69 -14.64 -8.85
N ASN A 414 -0.47 -14.23 -8.33
CA ASN A 414 -1.29 -13.16 -8.91
C ASN A 414 -1.31 -11.89 -8.03
N ALA A 415 -0.38 -11.73 -7.10
CA ALA A 415 -0.17 -10.46 -6.40
C ALA A 415 0.86 -9.60 -7.16
N GLY A 416 0.66 -8.28 -7.15
CA GLY A 416 1.53 -7.30 -7.79
C GLY A 416 2.60 -6.73 -6.85
N HIS A 417 3.15 -5.59 -7.25
CA HIS A 417 4.28 -4.95 -6.56
C HIS A 417 3.92 -4.41 -5.15
N LEU A 418 2.71 -3.85 -4.99
CA LEU A 418 2.31 -3.10 -3.79
C LEU A 418 1.61 -3.97 -2.73
N ILE A 419 2.35 -4.93 -2.15
CA ILE A 419 1.85 -5.73 -1.02
C ILE A 419 1.94 -4.87 0.26
N GLU A 420 0.82 -4.23 0.59
CA GLU A 420 0.61 -3.41 1.79
C GLU A 420 0.12 -4.24 3.00
N PRO A 421 -0.06 -3.64 4.19
CA PRO A 421 -0.83 -4.26 5.27
C PRO A 421 -2.26 -4.63 4.82
N PRO A 422 -2.97 -5.50 5.56
CA PRO A 422 -4.36 -5.86 5.29
C PRO A 422 -5.28 -4.64 5.30
N GLY A 423 -6.44 -4.75 4.65
CA GLY A 423 -7.43 -3.67 4.58
C GLY A 423 -7.11 -2.52 3.61
N SER A 424 -5.87 -2.35 3.16
CA SER A 424 -5.55 -1.49 2.00
C SER A 424 -6.13 -2.08 0.70
N PRO A 425 -6.73 -1.28 -0.19
CA PRO A 425 -7.27 -1.73 -1.47
C PRO A 425 -6.19 -2.08 -2.49
N LEU A 426 -6.55 -2.85 -3.53
CA LEU A 426 -5.66 -3.10 -4.67
C LEU A 426 -5.39 -1.80 -5.44
N CYS A 427 -4.13 -1.37 -5.43
CA CYS A 427 -3.65 -0.29 -6.30
C CYS A 427 -2.92 -0.85 -7.53
N HIS A 428 -3.68 -1.20 -8.57
CA HIS A 428 -3.14 -1.82 -9.79
C HIS A 428 -2.29 -0.86 -10.65
N ILE A 429 -2.63 0.43 -10.68
CA ILE A 429 -1.88 1.51 -11.37
C ILE A 429 -1.90 2.78 -10.50
N SER A 430 -0.77 3.49 -10.35
CA SER A 430 -0.77 4.85 -9.80
C SER A 430 0.32 5.76 -10.31
N VAL A 431 0.14 7.08 -10.17
CA VAL A 431 1.25 8.05 -10.26
C VAL A 431 2.28 7.76 -9.15
N ALA A 432 3.56 7.94 -9.46
CA ALA A 432 4.68 7.89 -8.53
C ALA A 432 5.58 9.12 -8.73
N PRO A 433 6.05 9.84 -7.69
CA PRO A 433 6.67 11.16 -7.85
C PRO A 433 7.94 11.23 -8.72
N ILE A 434 8.65 10.11 -8.88
CA ILE A 434 9.89 10.01 -9.67
C ILE A 434 9.60 9.80 -11.18
N PHE A 435 8.38 9.42 -11.55
CA PHE A 435 8.06 8.93 -12.90
C PHE A 435 7.14 9.91 -13.67
N PRO A 436 7.38 10.13 -14.98
CA PRO A 436 6.62 11.08 -15.79
C PRO A 436 5.20 10.61 -16.14
N LEU A 437 4.91 9.32 -15.97
CA LEU A 437 3.63 8.67 -16.24
C LEU A 437 3.26 7.74 -15.07
N PRO A 438 1.98 7.34 -14.93
CA PRO A 438 1.58 6.33 -13.95
C PRO A 438 2.35 5.02 -14.15
N LEU A 439 2.66 4.32 -13.06
CA LEU A 439 3.24 2.99 -13.07
C LEU A 439 2.15 1.92 -12.95
N LEU A 440 2.29 0.86 -13.75
CA LEU A 440 1.60 -0.41 -13.57
C LEU A 440 2.29 -1.17 -12.43
N TRP A 441 1.53 -1.53 -11.40
CA TRP A 441 2.00 -2.32 -10.27
C TRP A 441 1.63 -3.80 -10.39
N GLY A 442 0.55 -4.09 -11.13
CA GLY A 442 -0.02 -5.43 -11.27
C GLY A 442 -0.88 -5.85 -10.07
N GLY A 443 -1.26 -7.12 -10.05
CA GLY A 443 -2.10 -7.76 -9.04
C GLY A 443 -3.56 -7.96 -9.48
N GLU A 444 -4.10 -9.13 -9.18
CA GLU A 444 -5.53 -9.46 -9.22
C GLU A 444 -6.14 -9.27 -7.82
N LEU A 445 -7.33 -8.68 -7.74
CA LEU A 445 -7.96 -8.20 -6.50
C LEU A 445 -7.94 -9.25 -5.37
N THR A 446 -8.46 -10.44 -5.64
CA THR A 446 -8.67 -11.51 -4.67
C THR A 446 -7.34 -12.09 -4.18
N ALA A 447 -6.43 -12.41 -5.10
CA ALA A 447 -5.13 -12.97 -4.77
C ALA A 447 -4.20 -11.96 -4.10
N HIS A 448 -4.22 -10.69 -4.53
CA HIS A 448 -3.40 -9.63 -3.97
C HIS A 448 -3.81 -9.29 -2.54
N CYS A 449 -5.11 -9.11 -2.26
CA CYS A 449 -5.56 -8.80 -0.90
C CYS A 449 -5.40 -9.99 0.05
N LYS A 450 -5.60 -11.24 -0.42
CA LYS A 450 -5.23 -12.45 0.36
C LYS A 450 -3.71 -12.57 0.57
N ALA A 451 -2.89 -12.07 -0.35
CA ALA A 451 -1.44 -11.99 -0.15
C ALA A 451 -1.07 -10.97 0.95
N GLN A 452 -1.73 -9.81 1.02
CA GLN A 452 -1.60 -8.87 2.14
C GLN A 452 -1.95 -9.56 3.48
N GLU A 453 -3.12 -10.20 3.56
CA GLU A 453 -3.61 -10.90 4.77
C GLU A 453 -2.76 -12.09 5.23
N HIS A 454 -2.17 -12.84 4.29
CA HIS A 454 -1.26 -13.93 4.63
C HIS A 454 0.13 -13.41 5.02
N SER A 455 0.70 -12.54 4.17
CA SER A 455 2.06 -12.03 4.38
C SER A 455 2.19 -11.21 5.66
N TRP A 456 1.18 -10.43 6.05
CA TRP A 456 1.21 -9.64 7.29
C TRP A 456 1.38 -10.50 8.55
N ARG A 457 0.65 -11.62 8.63
CA ARG A 457 0.78 -12.58 9.74
C ARG A 457 2.14 -13.28 9.74
N GLU A 458 2.65 -13.60 8.56
CA GLU A 458 3.99 -14.18 8.39
C GLU A 458 5.12 -13.21 8.74
N ILE A 459 4.99 -11.91 8.42
CA ILE A 459 5.92 -10.85 8.83
C ILE A 459 6.01 -10.78 10.35
N GLN A 460 4.87 -10.64 11.03
CA GLN A 460 4.86 -10.57 12.49
C GLN A 460 5.46 -11.83 13.13
N THR A 461 5.08 -13.02 12.64
CA THR A 461 5.57 -14.31 13.14
C THR A 461 7.08 -14.46 12.92
N PHE A 462 7.59 -14.01 11.77
CA PHE A 462 9.01 -14.01 11.44
C PHE A 462 9.82 -13.05 12.32
N LEU A 463 9.31 -11.84 12.56
CA LEU A 463 9.97 -10.86 13.43
C LEU A 463 9.98 -11.34 14.89
N ARG A 464 8.86 -11.85 15.44
CA ARG A 464 8.81 -12.39 16.81
C ARG A 464 9.68 -13.62 17.02
N SER A 465 9.92 -14.43 15.97
CA SER A 465 10.77 -15.62 16.09
C SER A 465 12.27 -15.28 16.14
N HIS A 466 12.71 -14.23 15.44
CA HIS A 466 14.12 -13.87 15.28
C HIS A 466 14.60 -12.68 16.13
N LEU A 467 13.71 -11.78 16.54
CA LEU A 467 14.03 -10.61 17.39
C LEU A 467 13.80 -10.90 18.88
N LYS A 468 14.17 -12.10 19.31
CA LYS A 468 14.18 -12.47 20.72
C LYS A 468 15.44 -11.91 21.35
N GLY A 469 15.27 -11.11 22.41
CA GLY A 469 16.40 -10.75 23.26
C GLY A 469 17.08 -12.01 23.81
N SER A 470 18.40 -11.97 23.94
CA SER A 470 19.14 -13.04 24.62
C SER A 470 18.54 -13.24 26.01
N ALA A 471 18.10 -14.46 26.32
CA ALA A 471 17.64 -14.79 27.66
C ALA A 471 18.82 -14.56 28.62
N VAL A 472 18.74 -13.50 29.43
CA VAL A 472 19.74 -13.22 30.45
C VAL A 472 19.60 -14.29 31.52
N ASN A 473 20.45 -15.30 31.44
CA ASN A 473 20.63 -16.30 32.48
C ASN A 473 21.14 -15.59 33.74
N LYS A 474 20.22 -15.07 34.55
CA LYS A 474 20.45 -14.70 35.94
C LYS A 474 20.62 -15.99 36.74
N LEU A 475 21.86 -16.43 36.84
CA LEU A 475 22.36 -17.23 37.96
C LEU A 475 22.45 -16.33 39.21
#